data_AF-A0A1G1M6F3-F1
#
_entry.id   AF-A0A1G1M6F3-F1
#
_cell.length_a   1.000
_cell.length_b   1.000
_cell.length_c   1.000
_cell.angle_alpha   90.00
_cell.angle_beta   90.00
_cell.angle_gamma   90.00
#
_symmetry.space_group_name_H-M   'P 1'
#
loop_
_entity.id
_entity.type
_entity.pdbx_description
1 polymer ?
#
loop_
_entity_poly.entity_id
_entity_poly.type
_entity_poly.pdbx_seq_one_letter_code
_entity_poly.pdbx_strand_id
1 'polypeptide(L)' 'MTDPIKEAYMNIERAMYEFNVLLERHVVTLRESEASDPTKLERLTHGAKAMRDSSAIFLSYAKFIAVGMPDSEEMIEE' A
#
# COMPACT_ATOMS: atom_id res chain seq x y z
N MET A 1 -11.47 -5.35 25.35
CA MET A 1 -10.09 -4.91 25.06
C MET A 1 -9.79 -5.32 23.64
N THR A 2 -9.55 -4.37 22.75
CA THR A 2 -9.08 -4.64 21.39
C THR A 2 -7.71 -5.34 21.46
N ASP A 3 -7.50 -6.32 20.60
CA ASP A 3 -6.17 -6.93 20.45
C ASP A 3 -5.18 -5.86 19.96
N PRO A 4 -4.08 -5.58 20.69
CA PRO A 4 -3.09 -4.59 20.27
C PRO A 4 -2.54 -4.80 18.85
N ILE A 5 -2.45 -6.05 18.38
CA ILE A 5 -1.99 -6.35 17.02
C ILE A 5 -3.04 -5.94 15.98
N LYS A 6 -4.32 -6.16 16.28
CA LYS A 6 -5.43 -5.71 15.43
C LYS A 6 -5.45 -4.19 15.30
N GLU A 7 -5.25 -3.48 16.40
CA GLU A 7 -5.18 -2.02 16.38
C GLU A 7 -3.97 -1.51 15.56
N ALA A 8 -2.81 -2.12 15.73
CA ALA A 8 -1.62 -1.81 14.94
C ALA A 8 -1.85 -2.03 13.43
N TYR A 9 -2.51 -3.14 13.06
CA TYR A 9 -2.88 -3.41 11.66
C TYR A 9 -3.76 -2.31 11.07
N MET A 10 -4.84 -1.92 11.76
CA MET A 10 -5.74 -0.88 11.25
C MET A 10 -5.03 0.46 11.04
N ASN A 11 -4.06 0.78 11.91
CA ASN A 11 -3.25 2.00 11.78
C ASN A 11 -2.31 1.94 10.58
N ILE A 12 -1.65 0.79 10.35
CA ILE A 12 -0.75 0.60 9.20
C ILE A 12 -1.54 0.59 7.89
N GLU A 13 -2.68 -0.09 7.84
CA GLU A 13 -3.58 -0.13 6.68
C GLU A 13 -3.98 1.29 6.24
N ARG A 14 -4.43 2.11 7.20
CA ARG A 14 -4.77 3.51 6.93
C ARG A 14 -3.57 4.32 6.45
N ALA A 15 -2.43 4.22 7.14
CA ALA A 15 -1.24 4.98 6.79
C ALA A 15 -0.69 4.62 5.40
N MET A 16 -0.68 3.33 5.05
CA MET A 16 -0.24 2.87 3.72
C MET A 16 -1.19 3.32 2.62
N TYR A 17 -2.50 3.28 2.85
CA TYR A 17 -3.47 3.81 1.91
C TYR A 17 -3.23 5.31 1.66
N GLU A 18 -3.14 6.11 2.72
CA GLU A 18 -2.90 7.56 2.62
C GLU A 18 -1.58 7.87 1.90
N PHE A 19 -0.50 7.16 2.25
CA PHE A 19 0.80 7.32 1.61
C PHE A 19 0.74 7.03 0.10
N ASN A 20 0.14 5.92 -0.31
CA ASN A 20 0.04 5.55 -1.72
C ASN A 20 -0.77 6.58 -2.52
N VAL A 21 -1.88 7.07 -1.96
CA VAL A 21 -2.70 8.11 -2.59
C VAL A 21 -1.89 9.40 -2.78
N LEU A 22 -1.16 9.84 -1.75
CA LEU A 22 -0.32 11.03 -1.83
C LEU A 22 0.83 10.87 -2.84
N LEU A 23 1.43 9.68 -2.89
CA LEU A 23 2.50 9.36 -3.83
C LEU A 23 2.00 9.37 -5.29
N GLU A 24 0.85 8.78 -5.57
CA GLU A 24 0.23 8.82 -6.90
C GLU A 24 -0.10 10.27 -7.32
N ARG A 25 -0.71 11.06 -6.42
CA ARG A 25 -0.98 12.48 -6.66
C ARG A 25 0.30 13.26 -6.96
N HIS A 26 1.36 13.02 -6.21
CA HIS A 26 2.65 13.66 -6.43
C HIS A 26 3.22 13.34 -7.83
N VAL A 27 3.14 12.08 -8.26
CA VAL A 27 3.55 11.69 -9.62
C VAL A 27 2.71 12.40 -10.67
N VAL A 28 1.39 12.52 -10.50
CA VAL A 28 0.52 13.26 -11.43
C VAL A 28 0.92 14.73 -11.52
N THR A 29 1.09 15.41 -10.39
CA THR A 29 1.52 16.82 -10.37
C THR A 29 2.86 17.02 -11.08
N LEU A 30 3.80 16.09 -10.93
CA LEU A 30 5.08 16.17 -11.65
C LEU A 30 4.93 15.93 -13.16
N ARG A 31 3.98 15.10 -13.61
CA ARG A 31 3.70 14.94 -15.05
C ARG A 31 3.16 16.21 -15.69
N GLU A 32 2.36 16.95 -14.95
CA GLU A 32 1.76 18.21 -15.39
C GLU A 32 2.74 19.40 -15.35
N SER A 33 3.87 19.23 -14.66
CA SER A 33 4.93 20.23 -14.60
C SER A 33 5.87 20.11 -15.80
N GLU A 34 5.92 21.15 -16.64
CA GLU A 34 6.84 21.25 -17.79
C GLU A 34 8.34 21.24 -17.41
N ALA A 35 8.67 21.49 -16.13
CA ALA A 35 10.05 21.54 -15.63
C ALA A 35 10.62 20.18 -15.17
N SER A 36 9.87 19.09 -15.35
CA SER A 36 10.23 17.77 -14.80
C SER A 36 11.25 17.04 -15.68
N ASP A 37 12.39 16.65 -15.10
CA ASP A 37 13.34 15.72 -15.73
C ASP A 37 12.61 14.38 -16.07
N PRO A 38 12.54 13.99 -17.36
CA PRO A 38 11.84 12.78 -17.79
C PRO A 38 12.33 11.50 -17.12
N THR A 39 13.65 11.36 -16.89
CA THR A 39 14.22 10.18 -16.24
C THR A 39 13.83 10.12 -14.76
N LYS A 40 13.78 11.27 -14.09
CA LYS A 40 13.32 11.34 -12.69
C LYS A 40 11.85 10.98 -12.59
N LEU A 41 11.03 11.46 -13.52
CA LEU A 41 9.59 11.18 -13.57
C LEU A 41 9.30 9.69 -13.84
N GLU A 42 10.04 9.06 -14.74
CA GLU A 42 9.95 7.63 -15.02
C GLU A 42 10.27 6.80 -13.76
N ARG A 43 11.40 7.10 -13.10
CA ARG A 43 11.79 6.41 -11.86
C ARG A 43 10.77 6.57 -10.74
N LEU A 44 10.21 7.78 -10.56
CA LEU A 44 9.16 8.02 -9.57
C LEU A 44 7.87 7.27 -9.91
N THR A 45 7.50 7.19 -11.19
CA THR A 45 6.34 6.40 -11.64
C THR A 45 6.52 4.92 -11.28
N HIS A 46 7.68 4.34 -11.60
CA HIS A 46 7.96 2.94 -11.26
C HIS A 46 8.01 2.71 -9.75
N GLY A 47 8.64 3.62 -9.01
CA GLY A 47 8.69 3.56 -7.55
C GLY A 47 7.29 3.62 -6.91
N ALA A 48 6.43 4.52 -7.38
CA ALA A 48 5.05 4.63 -6.90
C ALA A 48 4.25 3.34 -7.13
N LYS A 49 4.36 2.76 -8.33
CA LYS A 49 3.76 1.47 -8.64
C LYS A 49 4.29 0.36 -7.71
N ALA A 50 5.61 0.27 -7.56
CA ALA A 50 6.24 -0.75 -6.73
C ALA A 50 5.81 -0.64 -5.26
N MET A 51 5.70 0.58 -4.71
CA MET A 51 5.23 0.81 -3.34
C MET A 51 3.79 0.36 -3.15
N ARG A 52 2.89 0.72 -4.07
CA ARG A 52 1.49 0.28 -4.02
C ARG A 52 1.40 -1.24 -4.07
N ASP A 53 2.05 -1.87 -5.05
CA ASP A 53 2.01 -3.32 -5.23
C ASP A 53 2.61 -4.04 -4.00
N SER A 54 3.71 -3.52 -3.43
CA SER A 54 4.35 -4.08 -2.22
C SER A 54 3.50 -3.91 -0.97
N SER A 55 2.83 -2.76 -0.82
CA SER A 55 1.94 -2.51 0.31
C SER A 55 0.73 -3.44 0.31
N ALA A 56 0.18 -3.79 -0.85
CA ALA A 56 -0.92 -4.75 -0.96
C ALA A 56 -0.50 -6.14 -0.45
N ILE A 57 0.70 -6.59 -0.84
CA ILE A 57 1.27 -7.86 -0.37
C ILE A 57 1.46 -7.82 1.15
N PHE A 58 2.10 -6.76 1.67
CA PHE A 58 2.30 -6.61 3.11
C PHE A 58 0.97 -6.63 3.89
N LEU A 59 -0.02 -5.84 3.46
CA LEU A 59 -1.30 -5.72 4.14
C LEU A 59 -2.08 -7.03 4.11
N SER A 60 -1.98 -7.81 3.03
CA SER A 60 -2.55 -9.16 2.96
C SER A 60 -2.02 -10.04 4.10
N TYR A 61 -0.70 -10.17 4.24
CA TYR A 61 -0.09 -10.94 5.34
C TYR A 61 -0.39 -10.36 6.73
N ALA A 62 -0.32 -9.04 6.88
CA ALA A 62 -0.59 -8.38 8.15
C ALA A 62 -2.04 -8.59 8.60
N LYS A 63 -3.00 -8.60 7.67
CA LYS A 63 -4.42 -8.88 7.96
C LYS A 63 -4.61 -10.30 8.47
N PHE A 64 -3.97 -11.28 7.84
CA PHE A 64 -4.00 -12.68 8.30
C PHE A 64 -3.49 -12.84 9.73
N ILE A 65 -2.40 -12.15 10.08
CA ILE A 65 -1.83 -12.19 11.44
C ILE A 65 -2.75 -11.48 12.45
N ALA A 66 -3.34 -10.35 12.05
CA ALA A 66 -4.04 -9.46 12.97
C ALA A 66 -5.52 -9.81 13.21
N VAL A 67 -6.16 -10.48 12.25
CA VAL A 67 -7.60 -10.82 12.31
C VAL A 67 -7.82 -12.34 12.40
N GLY A 68 -6.77 -13.14 12.20
CA GLY A 68 -6.80 -14.60 12.24
C GLY A 68 -6.83 -15.24 10.84
N MET A 69 -6.35 -16.48 10.76
CA MET A 69 -6.52 -17.35 9.59
C MET A 69 -8.01 -17.72 9.49
N PRO A 70 -8.65 -17.66 8.31
CA PRO A 70 -9.98 -18.27 8.17
C PRO A 70 -9.90 -19.75 8.57
N ASP A 71 -10.91 -20.24 9.29
CA ASP A 71 -10.91 -21.60 9.87
C ASP A 71 -10.89 -22.74 8.81
N SER A 72 -10.90 -22.43 7.50
CA SER A 72 -10.86 -23.41 6.43
C SER A 72 -9.97 -23.02 5.24
N GLU A 73 -9.28 -24.02 4.68
CA GLU A 73 -8.46 -23.92 3.47
C GLU A 73 -9.26 -23.46 2.22
N GLU A 74 -10.59 -23.65 2.20
CA GLU A 74 -11.48 -23.22 1.11
C GLU A 74 -11.60 -21.69 0.93
N MET A 75 -11.20 -20.89 1.93
CA MET A 75 -11.23 -19.41 1.82
C MET A 75 -9.87 -18.78 1.53
N ILE A 76 -8.86 -19.61 1.21
CA ILE A 76 -7.49 -19.19 0.90
C ILE A 76 -7.28 -19.06 -0.64
N GLU A 77 -8.17 -19.65 -1.46
CA GLU A 77 -8.11 -19.58 -2.92
C GLU A 77 -9.26 -18.74 -3.52
N GLU A 78 -8.94 -17.52 -3.98
CA GLU A 78 -9.60 -16.84 -5.12
C GLU A 78 -8.54 -16.17 -6.01
#